data_AF-A0A4R4NQY0-F1
#
_entry.id   AF-A0A4R4NQY0-F1
#
_cell.length_a   1.000
_cell.length_b   1.000
_cell.length_c   1.000
_cell.angle_alpha   90.00
_cell.angle_beta   90.00
_cell.angle_gamma   90.00
#
_symmetry.space_group_name_H-M   'P 1'
#
loop_
_entity.id
_entity.type
_entity.pdbx_description
1 polymer ?
#
loop_
_entity_poly.entity_id
_entity_poly.type
_entity_poly.pdbx_seq_one_letter_code
_entity_poly.pdbx_strand_id
1 'polypeptide(L)'
;MVFPLTGRWIENRTDLFPFKVAAHEYGHHLQSLLGIRRSYEARAHGTHTDRLKRRYELQADCLSGVFLGSVWRSLDRSEHDWAALLDATRASGDDDDGHRTHGKGSSRAYWLKRGYGAVSPSACDTWSAPAARVA
;
A
#
# COMPACT_ATOMS: atom_id res chain seq x y z
N MET A 1 -1.39 -3.19 -18.07
CA MET A 1 -2.32 -2.30 -17.34
C MET A 1 -2.12 -0.91 -17.90
N VAL A 2 -3.14 -0.34 -18.55
CA VAL A 2 -3.10 1.07 -18.99
C VAL A 2 -3.79 1.86 -17.90
N PHE A 3 -3.10 2.82 -17.30
CA PHE A 3 -3.70 3.79 -16.40
C PHE A 3 -4.10 5.01 -17.24
N PRO A 4 -5.34 5.10 -17.75
CA PRO A 4 -5.79 6.32 -18.39
C PRO A 4 -5.75 7.44 -17.35
N LEU A 5 -4.84 8.38 -17.55
CA LEU A 5 -4.74 9.63 -16.79
C LEU A 5 -5.87 10.57 -17.26
N THR A 6 -7.13 10.16 -17.06
CA THR A 6 -8.32 10.93 -17.47
C THR A 6 -9.48 10.76 -16.46
N GLY A 7 -10.46 11.67 -16.50
CA GLY A 7 -11.66 11.63 -15.66
C GLY A 7 -11.45 12.14 -14.23
N ARG A 8 -12.35 11.74 -13.32
CA ARG A 8 -12.37 12.16 -11.90
C ARG A 8 -11.04 12.02 -11.14
N TRP A 9 -10.10 11.22 -11.67
CA TRP A 9 -8.75 11.01 -11.16
C TRP A 9 -7.82 12.22 -11.30
N ILE A 10 -8.08 13.11 -12.27
CA ILE A 10 -7.33 14.37 -12.46
C ILE A 10 -8.21 15.59 -12.17
N GLU A 11 -9.52 15.45 -12.34
CA GLU A 11 -10.47 16.55 -12.15
C GLU A 11 -10.63 16.95 -10.67
N ASN A 12 -10.22 16.08 -9.72
CA ASN A 12 -10.12 16.42 -8.31
C ASN A 12 -8.68 16.83 -7.95
N ARG A 13 -8.51 18.05 -7.41
CA ARG A 13 -7.27 18.86 -7.46
C ARG A 13 -6.07 18.39 -6.60
N THR A 14 -6.00 17.13 -6.19
CA THR A 14 -4.88 16.62 -5.38
C THR A 14 -4.25 15.39 -6.01
N ASP A 15 -2.98 15.47 -6.35
CA ASP A 15 -2.14 14.37 -6.87
C ASP A 15 -1.72 13.35 -5.78
N LEU A 16 -2.20 13.51 -4.55
CA LEU A 16 -1.85 12.67 -3.40
C LEU A 16 -2.09 11.18 -3.65
N PHE A 17 -3.26 10.82 -4.19
CA PHE A 17 -3.61 9.43 -4.43
C PHE A 17 -2.78 8.81 -5.58
N PRO A 18 -2.67 9.42 -6.78
CA PRO A 18 -1.74 8.97 -7.81
C PRO A 18 -0.30 8.85 -7.32
N PHE A 19 0.17 9.81 -6.52
CA PHE A 19 1.53 9.80 -5.97
C PHE A 19 1.78 8.60 -5.04
N LYS A 20 0.85 8.32 -4.11
CA LYS A 20 0.90 7.14 -3.25
C LYS A 20 0.82 5.83 -4.04
N VAL A 21 -0.01 5.77 -5.09
CA VAL A 21 -0.10 4.61 -5.98
C VAL A 21 1.22 4.38 -6.70
N ALA A 22 1.83 5.42 -7.28
CA ALA A 22 3.15 5.29 -7.90
C ALA A 22 4.21 4.76 -6.91
N ALA A 23 4.20 5.24 -5.67
CA ALA A 23 5.08 4.75 -4.61
C ALA A 23 4.76 3.29 -4.21
N HIS A 24 3.49 2.87 -4.24
CA HIS A 24 3.06 1.50 -4.00
C HIS A 24 3.55 0.54 -5.09
N GLU A 25 3.38 0.90 -6.36
CA GLU A 25 3.88 0.11 -7.49
C GLU A 25 5.41 0.00 -7.48
N TYR A 26 6.11 1.06 -7.06
CA TYR A 26 7.55 0.98 -6.81
C TYR A 26 7.88 0.05 -5.63
N GLY A 27 7.03 -0.02 -4.60
CA GLY A 27 7.09 -1.03 -3.55
C GLY A 27 7.05 -2.47 -4.09
N HIS A 28 6.19 -2.77 -5.05
CA HIS A 28 6.18 -4.06 -5.76
C HIS A 28 7.47 -4.32 -6.55
N HIS A 29 8.06 -3.29 -7.13
CA HIS A 29 9.35 -3.40 -7.78
C HIS A 29 10.44 -3.82 -6.77
N LEU A 30 10.48 -3.21 -5.58
CA LEU A 30 11.41 -3.62 -4.51
C LEU A 30 11.17 -5.06 -4.06
N GLN A 31 9.91 -5.47 -3.88
CA GLN A 31 9.57 -6.86 -3.57
C GLN A 31 10.07 -7.84 -4.63
N SER A 32 10.07 -7.44 -5.90
CA SER A 32 10.60 -8.24 -7.00
C SER A 32 12.13 -8.37 -6.92
N LEU A 33 12.84 -7.26 -6.72
CA LEU A 33 14.30 -7.24 -6.59
C LEU A 33 14.78 -8.09 -5.41
N LEU A 34 14.06 -8.06 -4.29
CA LEU A 34 14.37 -8.81 -3.08
C LEU A 34 13.93 -10.29 -3.13
N GLY A 35 13.32 -10.75 -4.23
CA GLY A 35 12.87 -12.13 -4.38
C GLY A 35 11.60 -12.49 -3.59
N ILE A 36 10.94 -11.50 -2.97
CA ILE A 36 9.67 -11.68 -2.27
C ILE A 36 8.58 -12.07 -3.25
N ARG A 37 8.51 -11.42 -4.42
CA ARG A 37 7.52 -11.76 -5.46
C ARG A 37 7.61 -13.23 -5.87
N ARG A 38 8.81 -13.73 -6.18
CA ARG A 38 9.02 -15.15 -6.51
C ARG A 38 8.58 -16.08 -5.37
N SER A 39 8.91 -15.71 -4.13
CA SER A 39 8.55 -16.49 -2.94
C SER A 39 7.04 -16.52 -2.69
N TYR A 40 6.36 -15.41 -2.95
CA TYR A 40 4.90 -15.29 -2.90
C TYR A 40 4.24 -16.14 -3.99
N GLU A 41 4.65 -15.96 -5.25
CA GLU A 41 4.08 -16.67 -6.41
C GLU A 41 4.19 -18.20 -6.24
N ALA A 42 5.32 -18.71 -5.75
CA ALA A 42 5.52 -20.14 -5.49
C ALA A 42 4.62 -20.72 -4.38
N ARG A 43 4.05 -19.87 -3.52
CA ARG A 43 3.18 -20.26 -2.39
C ARG A 43 1.71 -19.94 -2.65
N ALA A 44 1.42 -19.06 -3.59
CA ALA A 44 0.07 -18.58 -3.91
C ALA A 44 -0.69 -19.58 -4.80
N HIS A 45 -0.86 -20.80 -4.29
CA HIS A 45 -1.64 -21.86 -4.93
C HIS A 45 -2.73 -22.37 -3.98
N GLY A 46 -3.95 -22.59 -4.46
CA GLY A 46 -5.06 -23.16 -3.67
C GLY A 46 -5.87 -22.14 -2.85
N THR A 47 -6.48 -22.59 -1.74
CA THR A 47 -7.50 -21.84 -0.98
C THR A 47 -6.96 -20.74 -0.05
N HIS A 48 -5.64 -20.59 0.08
CA HIS A 48 -5.00 -19.58 0.93
C HIS A 48 -4.42 -18.37 0.19
N THR A 49 -4.69 -18.28 -1.13
CA THR A 49 -4.20 -17.23 -2.02
C THR A 49 -4.51 -15.82 -1.52
N ASP A 50 -5.74 -15.56 -1.08
CA ASP A 50 -6.14 -14.22 -0.65
C ASP A 50 -5.34 -13.74 0.57
N ARG A 51 -5.04 -14.63 1.52
CA ARG A 51 -4.23 -14.26 2.70
C ARG A 51 -2.80 -13.91 2.32
N LEU A 52 -2.19 -14.68 1.40
CA LEU A 52 -0.84 -14.41 0.93
C LEU A 52 -0.80 -13.13 0.10
N LYS A 53 -1.81 -12.91 -0.75
CA LYS A 53 -1.95 -11.71 -1.55
C LYS A 53 -2.09 -10.47 -0.66
N ARG A 54 -2.93 -10.50 0.38
CA ARG A 54 -3.03 -9.37 1.34
C ARG A 54 -1.70 -9.02 1.98
N ARG A 55 -0.89 -10.01 2.39
CA ARG A 55 0.44 -9.73 2.95
C ARG A 55 1.36 -9.06 1.93
N TYR A 56 1.32 -9.53 0.69
CA TYR A 56 2.08 -8.96 -0.41
C TYR A 56 1.68 -7.50 -0.70
N GLU A 57 0.38 -7.23 -0.84
CA GLU A 57 -0.17 -5.89 -1.12
C GLU A 57 0.05 -4.92 0.05
N LEU A 58 -0.19 -5.35 1.29
CA LEU A 58 0.01 -4.50 2.48
C LEU A 58 1.48 -4.16 2.71
N GLN A 59 2.40 -5.03 2.29
CA GLN A 59 3.82 -4.71 2.34
C GLN A 59 4.16 -3.60 1.34
N ALA A 60 3.55 -3.60 0.15
CA ALA A 60 3.70 -2.51 -0.81
C ALA A 60 3.08 -1.19 -0.30
N ASP A 61 1.94 -1.23 0.40
CA ASP A 61 1.40 -0.05 1.10
C ASP A 61 2.36 0.47 2.19
N CYS A 62 3.03 -0.41 2.93
CA CYS A 62 4.06 0.01 3.89
C CYS A 62 5.29 0.62 3.23
N LEU A 63 5.80 -0.01 2.15
CA LEU A 63 6.95 0.49 1.40
C LEU A 63 6.65 1.84 0.75
N SER A 64 5.42 2.04 0.25
CA SER A 64 4.92 3.35 -0.18
C SER A 64 5.01 4.35 0.97
N GLY A 65 4.58 3.97 2.17
CA GLY A 65 4.73 4.79 3.37
C GLY A 65 6.17 5.19 3.66
N VAL A 66 7.13 4.26 3.57
CA VAL A 66 8.56 4.54 3.77
C VAL A 66 9.05 5.59 2.77
N PHE A 67 8.70 5.45 1.50
CA PHE A 67 9.04 6.43 0.46
C PHE A 67 8.39 7.78 0.75
N LEU A 68 7.09 7.82 1.04
CA LEU A 68 6.39 9.06 1.36
C LEU A 68 7.03 9.76 2.56
N GLY A 69 7.33 9.04 3.64
CA GLY A 69 7.96 9.60 4.83
C GLY A 69 9.35 10.20 4.58
N SER A 70 10.10 9.69 3.59
CA SER A 70 11.42 10.22 3.24
C SER A 70 11.34 11.50 2.40
N VAL A 71 10.29 11.68 1.60
CA VAL A 71 10.15 12.83 0.68
C VAL A 71 9.09 13.84 1.09
N TRP A 72 8.23 13.55 2.07
CA TRP A 72 7.04 14.36 2.41
C TRP A 72 7.38 15.83 2.64
N ARG A 73 8.43 16.09 3.45
CA ARG A 73 8.88 17.45 3.77
C ARG A 73 9.42 18.21 2.56
N SER A 74 10.04 17.52 1.60
CA SER A 74 10.54 18.17 0.37
C SER A 74 9.44 18.54 -0.62
N LEU A 75 8.24 17.99 -0.45
CA LEU A 75 7.09 18.22 -1.32
C LEU A 75 6.17 19.34 -0.81
N ASP A 76 6.54 20.00 0.30
CA ASP A 76 5.75 21.05 0.96
C ASP A 76 4.30 20.61 1.25
N ARG A 77 4.13 19.33 1.63
CA ARG A 77 2.81 18.76 1.94
C ARG A 77 2.46 18.95 3.40
N SER A 78 1.22 19.37 3.62
CA SER A 78 0.69 19.64 4.96
C SER A 78 0.29 18.37 5.70
N GLU A 79 0.08 18.48 7.02
CA GLU A 79 -0.59 17.43 7.81
C GLU A 79 -2.03 17.18 7.34
N HIS A 80 -2.70 18.19 6.77
CA HIS A 80 -4.02 18.03 6.17
C HIS A 80 -3.96 17.13 4.92
N ASP A 81 -2.95 17.29 4.07
CA ASP A 81 -2.73 16.41 2.92
C ASP A 81 -2.47 14.97 3.35
N TRP A 82 -1.71 14.80 4.44
CA TRP A 82 -1.43 13.48 5.00
C TRP A 82 -2.71 12.81 5.53
N ALA A 83 -3.55 13.56 6.24
CA ALA A 83 -4.85 13.08 6.71
C ALA A 83 -5.76 12.69 5.53
N ALA A 84 -5.86 13.53 4.51
CA ALA A 84 -6.64 13.27 3.31
C ALA A 84 -6.15 12.01 2.56
N LEU A 85 -4.83 11.83 2.45
CA LEU A 85 -4.24 10.65 1.83
C LEU A 85 -4.54 9.36 2.62
N LEU A 86 -4.46 9.43 3.96
CA LEU A 86 -4.81 8.30 4.82
C LEU A 86 -6.29 7.93 4.70
N ASP A 87 -7.18 8.90 4.63
CA ASP A 87 -8.61 8.66 4.47
C ASP A 87 -8.94 8.08 3.08
N ALA A 88 -8.31 8.60 2.02
CA ALA A 88 -8.43 7.99 0.68
C ALA A 88 -7.89 6.55 0.66
N THR A 89 -6.80 6.27 1.37
CA THR A 89 -6.25 4.92 1.51
C THR A 89 -7.22 4.00 2.25
N ARG A 90 -7.86 4.47 3.32
CA ARG A 90 -8.91 3.70 4.02
C ARG A 90 -10.09 3.40 3.10
N ALA A 91 -10.57 4.39 2.35
CA ALA A 91 -11.69 4.23 1.43
C ALA A 91 -11.39 3.27 0.26
N SER A 92 -10.11 3.04 -0.07
CA SER A 92 -9.67 2.09 -1.11
C SER A 92 -9.51 0.64 -0.62
N GLY A 93 -9.98 0.32 0.58
CA GLY A 93 -9.93 -1.04 1.13
C GLY A 93 -10.97 -1.98 0.51
N ASP A 94 -10.69 -3.28 0.56
CA ASP A 94 -11.60 -4.33 0.08
C ASP A 94 -12.66 -4.69 1.16
N ASP A 95 -13.21 -3.70 1.85
CA ASP A 95 -14.11 -3.92 2.99
C ASP A 95 -15.44 -4.55 2.56
N ASP A 96 -15.97 -4.12 1.40
CA ASP A 96 -17.25 -4.55 0.80
C ASP A 96 -17.10 -5.64 -0.28
N ASP A 97 -15.87 -6.03 -0.62
CA ASP A 97 -15.59 -7.07 -1.62
C ASP A 97 -15.50 -8.46 -0.96
N GLY A 98 -16.16 -9.44 -1.59
CA GLY A 98 -16.03 -10.86 -1.24
C GLY A 98 -14.60 -11.39 -1.45
N HIS A 99 -13.80 -10.69 -2.27
CA HIS A 99 -12.42 -11.03 -2.59
C HIS A 99 -11.42 -10.03 -1.98
N ARG A 100 -11.15 -10.17 -0.67
CA ARG A 100 -10.19 -9.33 0.06
C ARG A 100 -8.75 -9.63 -0.33
N THR A 101 -8.26 -9.02 -1.40
CA THR A 101 -6.94 -9.30 -1.96
C THR A 101 -5.88 -8.26 -1.59
N HIS A 102 -6.26 -7.00 -1.37
CA HIS A 102 -5.40 -5.91 -0.89
C HIS A 102 -5.58 -5.65 0.61
N GLY A 103 -6.67 -6.13 1.19
CA GLY A 103 -6.98 -6.05 2.62
C GLY A 103 -7.94 -4.91 2.97
N LYS A 104 -8.39 -4.91 4.22
CA LYS A 104 -9.31 -3.89 4.75
C LYS A 104 -8.68 -2.50 4.70
N GLY A 105 -9.51 -1.47 4.55
CA GLY A 105 -9.05 -0.08 4.56
C GLY A 105 -8.24 0.28 5.80
N SER A 106 -8.65 -0.29 6.95
CA SER A 106 -7.93 -0.16 8.22
C SER A 106 -6.54 -0.81 8.21
N SER A 107 -6.38 -1.99 7.58
CA SER A 107 -5.08 -2.67 7.39
C SER A 107 -4.18 -1.84 6.49
N ARG A 108 -4.70 -1.36 5.35
CA ARG A 108 -3.96 -0.54 4.38
C ARG A 108 -3.42 0.73 5.01
N ALA A 109 -4.29 1.50 5.68
CA ALA A 109 -3.90 2.73 6.36
C ALA A 109 -2.93 2.50 7.53
N TYR A 110 -3.06 1.37 8.25
CA TYR A 110 -2.12 0.99 9.29
C TYR A 110 -0.70 0.82 8.73
N TRP A 111 -0.55 0.05 7.65
CA TRP A 111 0.76 -0.23 7.06
C TRP A 111 1.37 1.00 6.39
N LEU A 112 0.56 1.79 5.67
CA LEU A 112 1.00 3.06 5.11
C LEU A 112 1.55 3.99 6.20
N LYS A 113 0.79 4.18 7.30
CA LYS A 113 1.22 5.01 8.43
C LYS A 113 2.47 4.47 9.13
N ARG A 114 2.58 3.15 9.26
CA ARG A 114 3.75 2.49 9.87
C ARG A 114 5.02 2.77 9.07
N GLY A 115 4.98 2.61 7.75
CA GLY A 115 6.09 2.93 6.87
C GLY A 115 6.48 4.41 6.93
N TYR A 116 5.49 5.29 6.85
CA TYR A 116 5.69 6.75 6.92
C TYR A 116 6.40 7.19 8.19
N GLY A 117 5.98 6.70 9.36
CA GLY A 117 6.59 7.07 10.62
C GLY A 117 7.98 6.45 10.84
N ALA A 118 8.20 5.22 10.36
CA ALA A 118 9.46 4.51 10.57
C ALA A 118 10.57 4.95 9.60
N VAL A 119 10.20 5.35 8.37
CA VAL A 119 11.13 5.65 7.26
C VAL A 119 12.18 4.54 7.09
N SER A 120 11.76 3.29 7.28
CA SER A 120 12.62 2.11 7.19
C SER A 120 11.86 0.91 6.61
N PRO A 121 12.38 0.24 5.57
CA PRO A 121 11.77 -0.98 5.02
C PRO A 121 11.66 -2.12 6.04
N SER A 122 12.50 -2.15 7.08
CA SER A 122 12.43 -3.18 8.13
C SER A 122 11.13 -3.12 8.93
N ALA A 123 10.43 -1.98 8.92
CA ALA A 123 9.12 -1.84 9.55
C ALA A 123 8.01 -2.55 8.78
N CYS A 124 8.25 -2.99 7.54
CA CYS A 124 7.26 -3.52 6.59
C CYS A 124 7.19 -5.05 6.53
N ASP A 125 7.49 -5.73 7.64
CA ASP A 125 7.31 -7.18 7.75
C ASP A 125 5.83 -7.56 7.98
N THR A 126 5.08 -7.60 6.87
CA THR A 126 3.70 -8.11 6.87
C THR A 126 3.62 -9.63 6.92
N TRP A 127 4.74 -10.34 6.71
CA TRP A 127 4.78 -11.80 6.63
C TRP A 127 4.76 -12.44 8.01
N SER A 128 5.38 -11.79 8.99
CA SER A 128 5.34 -12.19 10.40
C SER A 128 4.18 -11.57 11.19
N ALA A 129 3.43 -10.63 10.59
CA ALA A 129 2.35 -9.92 11.28
C ALA A 129 1.16 -10.83 11.63
N PRO A 130 0.48 -10.59 12.77
CA PRO A 130 -0.73 -11.32 13.16
C PRO A 130 -1.85 -11.09 12.14
N ALA A 131 -2.74 -12.08 11.98
CA ALA A 131 -3.79 -12.06 10.97
C ALA A 131 -4.67 -10.79 11.02
N ALA A 132 -4.96 -10.28 12.22
CA ALA A 132 -5.74 -9.05 12.41
C ALA A 132 -5.08 -7.79 11.82
N ARG A 133 -3.75 -7.78 11.62
CA ARG A 133 -3.01 -6.68 10.99
C ARG A 133 -2.88 -6.83 9.48
N VAL A 134 -3.30 -7.96 8.92
CA VAL A 134 -3.26 -8.26 7.48
C VAL A 134 -4.59 -8.82 6.98
N ALA A 135 -5.67 -8.38 7.64
CA ALA A 135 -7.04 -8.72 7.33
C ALA A 135 -7.51 -7.95 6.11
#